data_AF-F0QRB4-F1
#
_entry.id   AF-F0QRB4-F1
#
_cell.length_a   1.000
_cell.length_b   1.000
_cell.length_c   1.000
_cell.angle_alpha   90.00
_cell.angle_beta   90.00
_cell.angle_gamma   90.00
#
_symmetry.space_group_name_H-M   'P 1'
#
loop_
_entity.id
_entity.type
_entity.pdbx_description
1 polymer ?
#
loop_
_entity_poly.entity_id
_entity_poly.type
_entity_poly.pdbx_seq_one_letter_code
_entity_poly.pdbx_strand_id
1 'polypeptide(L)'
;MIPVPKGLESVFVLNFSNFKHSYERPLEFSFLNSVELQNVVEKDDSKDKNMSFLGIAFTQNEWKWNIMKKINKNIESMLYDAFLDKLMEILHLKIEDIYFFQGDQEQWEIFMKEIEKKEVALIYNPRIQLLNIRNIQLPIILSPGALLFHKNKFSCFLFSESLRPGNIFFAEFTFYHYWLTKYLSVDIQDLAIFWKPIKEEKDSATFSFTLPKVKTLSKSSPNKRISIHQAMGVPLPDYKDSWFSRFLSREEYSQKFETSSQLTELEIEKITQSCELLSEEIIKRMMEIQSIALKLIEKITEEYTPSEWFKKVNWREVIELTSLSENKKLTERFSFLLQILPLIELLFLLYFLTTLS
;
A
#
# COMPACT_ATOMS: atom_id res chain seq x y z
N MET A 1 3.87 18.83 -20.65
CA MET A 1 3.63 18.52 -19.22
C MET A 1 2.43 19.34 -18.80
N ILE A 2 1.33 18.70 -18.41
CA ILE A 2 0.16 19.43 -17.90
C ILE A 2 0.49 19.84 -16.46
N PRO A 3 0.49 21.13 -16.11
CA PRO A 3 0.78 21.55 -14.75
C PRO A 3 -0.32 21.05 -13.81
N VAL A 4 0.07 20.34 -12.75
CA VAL A 4 -0.87 19.97 -11.68
C VAL A 4 -1.27 21.26 -10.96
N PRO A 5 -2.57 21.56 -10.82
CA PRO A 5 -2.99 22.81 -10.21
C PRO A 5 -2.62 22.84 -8.72
N LYS A 6 -2.35 24.05 -8.23
CA LYS A 6 -1.74 24.29 -6.91
C LYS A 6 -2.60 23.67 -5.80
N GLY A 7 -1.98 22.91 -4.90
CA GLY A 7 -2.65 22.21 -3.80
C GLY A 7 -3.15 20.80 -4.13
N LEU A 8 -3.11 20.33 -5.39
CA LEU A 8 -3.41 18.94 -5.76
C LEU A 8 -2.18 18.10 -6.06
N GLU A 9 -0.98 18.64 -5.87
CA GLU A 9 0.28 17.93 -6.11
C GLU A 9 0.40 16.70 -5.21
N SER A 10 -0.20 16.73 -4.01
CA SER A 10 -0.26 15.57 -3.11
C SER A 10 -1.41 14.61 -3.42
N VAL A 11 -2.40 15.04 -4.20
CA VAL A 11 -3.56 14.22 -4.59
C VAL A 11 -3.18 13.35 -5.78
N PHE A 12 -2.67 13.97 -6.86
CA PHE A 12 -2.31 13.28 -8.09
C PHE A 12 -0.87 12.79 -8.08
N VAL A 13 -0.59 11.89 -7.12
CA VAL A 13 0.67 11.15 -7.03
C VAL A 13 0.43 9.69 -7.38
N LEU A 14 1.45 9.04 -7.91
CA LEU A 14 1.44 7.61 -8.13
C LEU A 14 2.08 6.93 -6.91
N ASN A 15 1.40 6.01 -6.26
CA ASN A 15 1.94 5.27 -5.11
C ASN A 15 1.24 3.91 -4.99
N PHE A 16 1.63 3.11 -3.99
CA PHE A 16 1.03 1.78 -3.78
C PHE A 16 -0.47 1.84 -3.47
N SER A 17 -0.94 2.86 -2.73
CA SER A 17 -2.37 3.02 -2.43
C SER A 17 -3.17 3.19 -3.72
N ASN A 18 -2.78 4.12 -4.59
CA ASN A 18 -3.41 4.33 -5.89
C ASN A 18 -3.31 3.08 -6.80
N PHE A 19 -2.17 2.39 -6.78
CA PHE A 19 -1.98 1.11 -7.48
C PHE A 19 -2.98 0.06 -7.03
N LYS A 20 -3.01 -0.22 -5.72
CA LYS A 20 -3.89 -1.19 -5.07
C LYS A 20 -5.34 -0.87 -5.40
N HIS A 21 -5.75 0.37 -5.13
CA HIS A 21 -7.09 0.86 -5.38
C HIS A 21 -7.52 0.69 -6.84
N SER A 22 -6.61 0.85 -7.80
CA SER A 22 -6.96 0.66 -9.21
C SER A 22 -7.53 -0.73 -9.49
N TYR A 23 -7.12 -1.78 -8.77
CA TYR A 23 -7.67 -3.12 -8.92
C TYR A 23 -8.85 -3.41 -8.00
N GLU A 24 -9.06 -2.61 -6.95
CA GLU A 24 -10.10 -2.83 -5.94
C GLU A 24 -11.37 -2.02 -6.20
N ARG A 25 -11.36 -1.11 -7.17
CA ARG A 25 -12.48 -0.25 -7.58
C ARG A 25 -12.25 0.29 -9.00
N PRO A 26 -13.25 0.93 -9.64
CA PRO A 26 -13.05 1.61 -10.93
C PRO A 26 -11.78 2.46 -10.97
N LEU A 27 -11.07 2.42 -12.09
CA LEU A 27 -9.76 3.05 -12.24
C LEU A 27 -9.82 4.56 -11.98
N GLU A 28 -10.93 5.19 -12.39
CA GLU A 28 -11.24 6.61 -12.21
C GLU A 28 -11.24 7.02 -10.73
N PHE A 29 -11.60 6.08 -9.84
CA PHE A 29 -11.65 6.30 -8.41
C PHE A 29 -10.32 6.01 -7.70
N SER A 30 -9.25 5.65 -8.41
CA SER A 30 -7.95 5.29 -7.80
C SER A 30 -7.42 6.34 -6.81
N PHE A 31 -7.75 7.62 -7.02
CA PHE A 31 -7.32 8.75 -6.19
C PHE A 31 -8.23 9.08 -5.00
N LEU A 32 -9.43 8.49 -4.92
CA LEU A 32 -10.39 8.82 -3.86
C LEU A 32 -10.10 8.01 -2.59
N ASN A 33 -10.16 8.58 -1.40
CA ASN A 33 -10.24 7.75 -0.20
C ASN A 33 -11.67 7.22 0.01
N SER A 34 -11.87 6.32 0.97
CA SER A 34 -13.20 5.72 1.22
C SER A 34 -14.28 6.76 1.56
N VAL A 35 -13.92 7.86 2.25
CA VAL A 35 -14.85 8.93 2.62
C VAL A 35 -15.21 9.77 1.40
N GLU A 36 -14.23 10.12 0.57
CA GLU A 36 -14.48 10.86 -0.69
C GLU A 36 -15.35 10.03 -1.64
N LEU A 37 -15.09 8.72 -1.73
CA LEU A 37 -15.89 7.83 -2.55
C LEU A 37 -17.34 7.72 -2.06
N GLN A 38 -17.57 7.69 -0.75
CA GLN A 38 -18.92 7.79 -0.18
C GLN A 38 -19.61 9.10 -0.59
N ASN A 39 -18.91 10.24 -0.48
CA ASN A 39 -19.46 11.54 -0.85
C ASN A 39 -19.72 11.71 -2.36
N VAL A 40 -18.98 11.00 -3.22
CA VAL A 40 -19.26 10.97 -4.67
C VAL A 40 -20.54 10.17 -4.96
N VAL A 41 -20.81 9.13 -4.17
CA VAL A 41 -21.98 8.25 -4.33
C VAL A 41 -23.24 8.85 -3.69
N GLU A 42 -23.10 9.52 -2.54
CA GLU A 42 -24.18 10.22 -1.84
C GLU A 42 -24.44 11.57 -2.53
N LYS A 43 -25.40 11.61 -3.46
CA LYS A 43 -25.79 12.86 -4.14
C LYS A 43 -26.13 13.99 -3.16
N ASP A 44 -25.68 15.19 -3.49
CA ASP A 44 -26.38 16.45 -3.19
C ASP A 44 -27.70 16.44 -3.97
N ASP A 45 -28.82 16.12 -3.33
CA ASP A 45 -30.15 16.40 -3.87
C ASP A 45 -30.90 17.37 -2.95
N SER A 46 -31.14 18.53 -3.53
CA SER A 46 -31.94 19.63 -3.04
C SER A 46 -33.40 19.27 -2.80
N LYS A 47 -33.95 19.79 -1.69
CA LYS A 47 -35.35 20.20 -1.48
C LYS A 47 -36.49 19.17 -1.48
N ASP A 48 -36.28 17.89 -1.78
CA ASP A 48 -37.30 16.88 -1.49
C ASP A 48 -36.94 16.06 -0.24
N LYS A 49 -37.68 16.34 0.84
CA LYS A 49 -37.70 15.48 2.02
C LYS A 49 -38.27 14.14 1.60
N ASN A 50 -37.37 13.16 1.46
CA ASN A 50 -37.56 11.73 1.24
C ASN A 50 -37.05 11.29 -0.13
N MET A 51 -35.75 11.05 -0.23
CA MET A 51 -35.27 9.69 -0.48
C MET A 51 -33.84 9.52 0.02
N SER A 52 -33.71 8.51 0.87
CA SER A 52 -32.50 8.05 1.52
C SER A 52 -32.13 6.68 0.94
N PHE A 53 -30.84 6.40 0.87
CA PHE A 53 -30.32 5.05 0.93
C PHE A 53 -28.95 5.17 1.63
N LEU A 54 -28.86 5.21 2.97
CA LEU A 54 -29.30 4.22 3.96
C LEU A 54 -29.98 4.79 5.22
N GLY A 55 -30.50 6.01 5.21
CA GLY A 55 -31.38 6.49 6.29
C GLY A 55 -30.77 6.55 7.70
N ILE A 56 -29.45 6.75 7.83
CA ILE A 56 -28.81 6.94 9.14
C ILE A 56 -28.61 8.44 9.37
N ALA A 57 -29.43 9.02 10.24
CA ALA A 57 -29.16 10.34 10.80
C ALA A 57 -28.04 10.19 11.84
N PHE A 58 -26.86 10.75 11.57
CA PHE A 58 -25.78 10.75 12.55
C PHE A 58 -26.16 11.62 13.75
N THR A 59 -26.18 10.99 14.91
CA THR A 59 -26.35 11.66 16.20
C THR A 59 -25.11 12.50 16.52
N GLN A 60 -25.28 13.51 17.38
CA GLN A 60 -24.19 14.34 17.90
C GLN A 60 -23.03 13.51 18.52
N ASN A 61 -23.32 12.28 18.95
CA ASN A 61 -22.35 11.32 19.46
C ASN A 61 -21.51 10.64 18.37
N GLU A 62 -22.06 10.39 17.18
CA GLU A 62 -21.32 9.84 16.04
C GLU A 62 -20.44 10.90 15.38
N TRP A 63 -20.89 12.16 15.41
CA TRP A 63 -20.04 13.32 15.05
C TRP A 63 -18.88 13.48 16.03
N LYS A 64 -19.12 13.31 17.35
CA LYS A 64 -18.05 13.21 18.36
C LYS A 64 -17.12 12.04 18.13
N TRP A 65 -17.61 10.90 17.63
CA TRP A 65 -16.79 9.73 17.32
C TRP A 65 -15.89 9.96 16.10
N ASN A 66 -16.37 10.65 15.07
CA ASN A 66 -15.55 11.08 13.92
C ASN A 66 -14.55 12.20 14.28
N ILE A 67 -14.92 13.12 15.19
CA ILE A 67 -13.99 14.08 15.79
C ILE A 67 -12.97 13.34 16.65
N MET A 68 -13.34 12.31 17.41
CA MET A 68 -12.40 11.46 18.16
C MET A 68 -11.49 10.65 17.22
N LYS A 69 -11.95 10.25 16.02
CA LYS A 69 -11.09 9.71 14.95
C LYS A 69 -10.11 10.73 14.38
N LYS A 70 -10.54 11.99 14.19
CA LYS A 70 -9.65 13.10 13.82
C LYS A 70 -8.68 13.52 14.93
N ILE A 71 -9.09 13.41 16.19
CA ILE A 71 -8.23 13.59 17.37
C ILE A 71 -7.30 12.38 17.54
N ASN A 72 -7.70 11.18 17.12
CA ASN A 72 -6.81 10.01 17.01
C ASN A 72 -5.70 10.21 15.97
N LYS A 73 -5.84 11.13 15.01
CA LYS A 73 -4.72 11.56 14.14
C LYS A 73 -3.63 12.33 14.93
N ASN A 74 -4.01 13.03 16.01
CA ASN A 74 -3.05 13.56 16.99
C ASN A 74 -2.52 12.47 17.94
N ILE A 75 -3.19 11.30 18.01
CA ILE A 75 -2.63 10.12 18.67
C ILE A 75 -1.72 9.34 17.70
N GLU A 76 -1.90 9.43 16.39
CA GLU A 76 -0.92 8.98 15.38
C GLU A 76 0.38 9.79 15.44
N SER A 77 0.33 11.07 15.79
CA SER A 77 1.56 11.83 16.12
C SER A 77 2.16 11.45 17.49
N MET A 78 1.41 10.80 18.39
CA MET A 78 1.93 10.16 19.62
C MET A 78 2.39 8.70 19.38
N LEU A 79 1.96 8.07 18.29
CA LEU A 79 2.42 6.73 17.86
C LEU A 79 3.80 6.78 17.17
N TYR A 80 4.43 7.95 17.12
CA TYR A 80 5.78 8.14 16.59
C TYR A 80 6.92 7.99 17.61
N ASP A 81 6.70 7.38 18.78
CA ASP A 81 7.82 6.88 19.60
C ASP A 81 7.63 5.40 19.98
N ALA A 82 6.44 4.99 20.45
CA ALA A 82 6.28 3.65 21.04
C ALA A 82 6.51 2.45 20.08
N PHE A 83 6.12 2.55 18.81
CA PHE A 83 6.37 1.44 17.86
C PHE A 83 7.81 1.43 17.35
N LEU A 84 8.42 2.60 17.18
CA LEU A 84 9.82 2.71 16.79
C LEU A 84 10.72 2.17 17.91
N ASP A 85 10.43 2.49 19.17
CA ASP A 85 11.12 1.92 20.33
C ASP A 85 11.06 0.38 20.31
N LYS A 86 9.88 -0.18 20.03
CA LYS A 86 9.72 -1.62 19.97
C LYS A 86 10.43 -2.25 18.77
N LEU A 87 10.45 -1.57 17.63
CA LEU A 87 11.19 -1.99 16.45
C LEU A 87 12.70 -1.99 16.72
N MET A 88 13.21 -0.95 17.38
CA MET A 88 14.59 -0.85 17.84
C MET A 88 14.94 -1.97 18.82
N GLU A 89 14.07 -2.27 19.78
CA GLU A 89 14.24 -3.38 20.72
C GLU A 89 14.35 -4.72 19.99
N ILE A 90 13.41 -5.03 19.09
CA ILE A 90 13.36 -6.30 18.34
C ILE A 90 14.59 -6.45 17.42
N LEU A 91 15.01 -5.36 16.79
CA LEU A 91 16.14 -5.36 15.87
C LEU A 91 17.49 -5.14 16.57
N HIS A 92 17.50 -4.96 17.89
CA HIS A 92 18.69 -4.61 18.68
C HIS A 92 19.44 -3.38 18.14
N LEU A 93 18.70 -2.36 17.69
CA LEU A 93 19.23 -1.11 17.15
C LEU A 93 19.33 -0.04 18.23
N LYS A 94 20.26 0.90 18.03
CA LYS A 94 20.37 2.10 18.84
C LYS A 94 19.77 3.29 18.11
N ILE A 95 19.55 4.38 18.85
CA ILE A 95 18.96 5.60 18.29
C ILE A 95 19.84 6.20 17.19
N GLU A 96 21.17 6.03 17.27
CA GLU A 96 22.12 6.53 16.27
C GLU A 96 22.06 5.76 14.94
N ASP A 97 21.43 4.57 14.95
CA ASP A 97 21.20 3.75 13.77
C ASP A 97 19.89 4.16 13.05
N ILE A 98 19.11 5.10 13.58
CA ILE A 98 17.81 5.50 13.04
C ILE A 98 17.93 6.74 12.17
N TYR A 99 17.39 6.65 10.97
CA TYR A 99 17.37 7.71 9.98
C TYR A 99 15.96 7.91 9.43
N PHE A 100 15.67 9.14 9.01
CA PHE A 100 14.44 9.49 8.31
C PHE A 100 14.80 10.11 6.97
N PHE A 101 14.01 9.82 5.95
CA PHE A 101 14.23 10.36 4.62
C PHE A 101 12.93 10.86 4.01
N GLN A 102 12.96 12.10 3.52
CA GLN A 102 11.94 12.65 2.66
C GLN A 102 12.62 13.49 1.58
N GLY A 103 12.49 13.05 0.33
CA GLY A 103 13.15 13.73 -0.78
C GLY A 103 12.94 13.02 -2.12
N ASP A 104 13.49 13.60 -3.16
CA ASP A 104 13.51 13.03 -4.51
C ASP A 104 14.64 12.00 -4.70
N GLN A 105 14.72 11.45 -5.91
CA GLN A 105 15.73 10.47 -6.28
C GLN A 105 17.17 11.01 -6.17
N GLU A 106 17.43 12.27 -6.51
CA GLU A 106 18.78 12.84 -6.42
C GLU A 106 19.19 13.00 -4.95
N GLN A 107 18.27 13.49 -4.13
CA GLN A 107 18.47 13.58 -2.68
C GLN A 107 18.67 12.20 -2.05
N TRP A 108 17.96 11.17 -2.55
CA TRP A 108 18.14 9.78 -2.11
C TRP A 108 19.55 9.27 -2.42
N GLU A 109 20.05 9.51 -3.63
CA GLU A 109 21.41 9.11 -4.01
C GLU A 109 22.49 9.79 -3.16
N ILE A 110 22.30 11.06 -2.80
CA ILE A 110 23.21 11.78 -1.89
C ILE A 110 23.14 11.18 -0.48
N PHE A 111 21.92 10.98 0.03
CA PHE A 111 21.69 10.38 1.35
C PHE A 111 22.31 8.98 1.45
N MET A 112 22.18 8.17 0.40
CA MET A 112 22.73 6.82 0.35
C MET A 112 24.26 6.77 0.49
N LYS A 113 24.99 7.76 -0.05
CA LYS A 113 26.45 7.85 0.14
C LYS A 113 26.85 8.05 1.61
N GLU A 114 25.99 8.64 2.43
CA GLU A 114 26.22 8.76 3.87
C GLU A 114 25.83 7.47 4.61
N ILE A 115 24.78 6.80 4.18
CA ILE A 115 24.34 5.52 4.75
C ILE A 115 25.35 4.40 4.48
N GLU A 116 25.96 4.36 3.30
CA GLU A 116 27.00 3.37 2.94
C GLU A 116 28.25 3.43 3.84
N LYS A 117 28.46 4.54 4.56
CA LYS A 117 29.55 4.68 5.55
C LYS A 117 29.20 4.06 6.90
N LYS A 118 27.94 3.64 7.10
CA LYS A 118 27.44 3.08 8.36
C LYS A 118 27.54 1.55 8.33
N GLU A 119 27.75 0.95 9.50
CA GLU A 119 27.65 -0.51 9.65
C GLU A 119 26.21 -1.00 9.50
N VAL A 120 25.28 -0.23 10.07
CA VAL A 120 23.84 -0.47 10.04
C VAL A 120 23.09 0.87 10.01
N ALA A 121 21.96 0.92 9.32
CA ALA A 121 21.07 2.07 9.35
C ALA A 121 19.63 1.65 9.07
N LEU A 122 18.69 1.96 9.96
CA LEU A 122 17.26 1.84 9.74
C LEU A 122 16.69 3.16 9.26
N ILE A 123 16.29 3.20 7.99
CA ILE A 123 15.57 4.32 7.41
C ILE A 123 14.08 4.07 7.65
N TYR A 124 13.50 4.77 8.63
CA TYR A 124 12.14 4.54 9.10
C TYR A 124 11.12 5.42 8.37
N ASN A 125 10.04 4.79 7.86
CA ASN A 125 9.00 5.40 7.02
C ASN A 125 9.57 6.37 5.95
N PRO A 126 10.52 5.94 5.09
CA PRO A 126 11.06 6.82 4.07
C PRO A 126 9.97 7.27 3.11
N ARG A 127 10.09 8.48 2.59
CA ARG A 127 9.28 9.00 1.50
C ARG A 127 10.18 9.40 0.34
N ILE A 128 10.31 8.49 -0.62
CA ILE A 128 11.20 8.65 -1.78
C ILE A 128 10.36 8.99 -3.00
N GLN A 129 10.64 10.12 -3.63
CA GLN A 129 9.96 10.57 -4.83
C GLN A 129 10.81 10.26 -6.07
N LEU A 130 10.31 9.35 -6.91
CA LEU A 130 10.90 9.07 -8.21
C LEU A 130 10.39 10.06 -9.24
N LEU A 131 11.32 10.63 -10.00
CA LEU A 131 11.08 11.60 -11.06
C LEU A 131 11.62 11.07 -12.39
N ASN A 132 11.15 11.66 -13.51
CA ASN A 132 11.71 11.42 -14.85
C ASN A 132 11.68 9.95 -15.33
N ILE A 133 10.75 9.15 -14.82
CA ILE A 133 10.54 7.78 -15.29
C ILE A 133 9.98 7.83 -16.72
N ARG A 134 10.58 7.08 -17.65
CA ARG A 134 10.20 7.12 -19.07
C ARG A 134 8.69 6.91 -19.24
N ASN A 135 8.03 7.84 -19.93
CA ASN A 135 6.58 7.86 -20.20
C ASN A 135 5.67 8.09 -18.96
N ILE A 136 6.25 8.34 -17.78
CA ILE A 136 5.51 8.69 -16.56
C ILE A 136 5.85 10.14 -16.19
N GLN A 137 4.86 11.02 -16.25
CA GLN A 137 4.94 12.45 -15.95
C GLN A 137 4.66 12.76 -14.48
N LEU A 138 3.79 12.00 -13.82
CA LEU A 138 3.46 12.22 -12.41
C LEU A 138 4.50 11.57 -11.50
N PRO A 139 4.83 12.19 -10.35
CA PRO A 139 5.79 11.61 -9.43
C PRO A 139 5.29 10.30 -8.85
N ILE A 140 6.19 9.32 -8.74
CA ILE A 140 5.94 8.09 -8.00
C ILE A 140 6.52 8.23 -6.59
N ILE A 141 5.68 8.01 -5.58
CA ILE A 141 6.07 8.07 -4.18
C ILE A 141 6.17 6.65 -3.62
N LEU A 142 7.36 6.31 -3.14
CA LEU A 142 7.61 5.09 -2.39
C LEU A 142 7.60 5.40 -0.90
N SER A 143 6.82 4.64 -0.14
CA SER A 143 6.75 4.73 1.32
C SER A 143 6.63 3.36 1.97
N PRO A 144 7.64 2.47 1.82
CA PRO A 144 7.69 1.24 2.61
C PRO A 144 7.74 1.58 4.10
N GLY A 145 7.42 0.60 4.96
CA GLY A 145 7.46 0.81 6.40
C GLY A 145 8.85 1.19 6.91
N ALA A 146 9.88 0.45 6.49
CA ALA A 146 11.27 0.84 6.72
C ALA A 146 12.22 0.10 5.77
N LEU A 147 13.44 0.62 5.66
CA LEU A 147 14.56 0.01 4.95
C LEU A 147 15.76 -0.10 5.91
N LEU A 148 16.22 -1.31 6.18
CA LEU A 148 17.39 -1.55 7.02
C LEU A 148 18.61 -1.87 6.15
N PHE A 149 19.61 -1.01 6.18
CA PHE A 149 20.88 -1.21 5.50
C PHE A 149 21.84 -2.00 6.40
N HIS A 150 22.46 -3.04 5.85
CA HIS A 150 23.57 -3.77 6.46
C HIS A 150 24.40 -4.47 5.38
N LYS A 151 25.73 -4.36 5.44
CA LYS A 151 26.66 -5.02 4.49
C LYS A 151 26.31 -4.79 3.01
N ASN A 152 26.01 -3.54 2.64
CA ASN A 152 25.62 -3.15 1.28
C ASN A 152 24.33 -3.81 0.76
N LYS A 153 23.50 -4.36 1.66
CA LYS A 153 22.21 -4.94 1.33
C LYS A 153 21.12 -4.35 2.22
N PHE A 154 19.88 -4.53 1.77
CA PHE A 154 18.71 -3.98 2.42
C PHE A 154 17.72 -5.06 2.86
N SER A 155 17.18 -4.88 4.05
CA SER A 155 15.94 -5.51 4.47
C SER A 155 14.79 -4.52 4.27
N CYS A 156 13.77 -4.91 3.50
CA CYS A 156 12.57 -4.10 3.29
C CYS A 156 11.45 -4.55 4.24
N PHE A 157 10.96 -3.61 5.05
CA PHE A 157 9.95 -3.86 6.05
C PHE A 157 8.61 -3.23 5.67
N LEU A 158 7.53 -3.99 5.82
CA LEU A 158 6.17 -3.49 5.80
C LEU A 158 5.54 -3.62 7.18
N PHE A 159 4.60 -2.73 7.46
CA PHE A 159 3.94 -2.66 8.77
C PHE A 159 2.47 -3.02 8.66
N SER A 160 2.01 -3.91 9.55
CA SER A 160 0.61 -4.33 9.63
C SER A 160 0.06 -4.05 11.02
N GLU A 161 -1.08 -3.38 11.10
CA GLU A 161 -1.84 -3.28 12.36
C GLU A 161 -2.62 -4.56 12.68
N SER A 162 -2.80 -5.45 11.69
CA SER A 162 -3.40 -6.76 11.90
C SER A 162 -2.36 -7.74 12.42
N LEU A 163 -2.62 -8.39 13.56
CA LEU A 163 -1.85 -9.53 14.11
C LEU A 163 -1.74 -10.73 13.13
N ARG A 164 -2.48 -10.69 12.04
CA ARG A 164 -2.61 -11.75 11.03
C ARG A 164 -2.58 -11.09 9.65
N PRO A 165 -1.40 -10.76 9.13
CA PRO A 165 -1.28 -10.07 7.86
C PRO A 165 -1.67 -11.07 6.77
N GLY A 166 -2.52 -10.67 5.82
CA GLY A 166 -2.97 -11.55 4.75
C GLY A 166 -1.99 -11.61 3.57
N ASN A 167 -2.32 -12.41 2.56
CA ASN A 167 -1.64 -12.44 1.27
C ASN A 167 -1.65 -11.09 0.50
N ILE A 168 -2.43 -10.10 0.94
CA ILE A 168 -2.46 -8.75 0.35
C ILE A 168 -1.10 -8.04 0.36
N PHE A 169 -0.25 -8.40 1.33
CA PHE A 169 1.09 -7.85 1.44
C PHE A 169 2.04 -8.35 0.34
N PHE A 170 1.72 -9.46 -0.35
CA PHE A 170 2.50 -9.87 -1.53
C PHE A 170 2.44 -8.80 -2.63
N ALA A 171 1.28 -8.16 -2.84
CA ALA A 171 1.18 -7.07 -3.81
C ALA A 171 2.04 -5.87 -3.41
N GLU A 172 2.05 -5.54 -2.12
CA GLU A 172 2.82 -4.41 -1.59
C GLU A 172 4.32 -4.65 -1.66
N PHE A 173 4.78 -5.85 -1.27
CA PHE A 173 6.18 -6.24 -1.45
C PHE A 173 6.57 -6.27 -2.92
N THR A 174 5.73 -6.81 -3.80
CA THR A 174 6.00 -6.84 -5.25
C THR A 174 6.16 -5.41 -5.80
N PHE A 175 5.27 -4.49 -5.38
CA PHE A 175 5.33 -3.10 -5.77
C PHE A 175 6.63 -2.43 -5.31
N TYR A 176 6.95 -2.49 -4.01
CA TYR A 176 8.14 -1.82 -3.50
C TYR A 176 9.43 -2.47 -4.00
N HIS A 177 9.50 -3.80 -4.02
CA HIS A 177 10.66 -4.50 -4.54
C HIS A 177 10.94 -4.12 -5.99
N TYR A 178 9.91 -4.03 -6.84
CA TYR A 178 10.06 -3.59 -8.23
C TYR A 178 10.72 -2.21 -8.32
N TRP A 179 10.17 -1.20 -7.65
CA TRP A 179 10.67 0.18 -7.76
C TRP A 179 12.04 0.37 -7.12
N LEU A 180 12.24 -0.19 -5.92
CA LEU A 180 13.51 -0.07 -5.19
C LEU A 180 14.66 -0.73 -5.96
N THR A 181 14.44 -1.93 -6.52
CA THR A 181 15.50 -2.64 -7.26
C THR A 181 15.72 -2.07 -8.66
N LYS A 182 14.65 -1.79 -9.44
CA LYS A 182 14.77 -1.40 -10.85
C LYS A 182 15.15 0.06 -11.04
N TYR A 183 14.77 0.95 -10.12
CA TYR A 183 14.93 2.40 -10.29
C TYR A 183 15.83 3.05 -9.25
N LEU A 184 15.96 2.47 -8.04
CA LEU A 184 16.90 2.97 -7.03
C LEU A 184 18.13 2.09 -6.85
N SER A 185 18.26 1.00 -7.62
CA SER A 185 19.38 0.05 -7.55
C SER A 185 19.66 -0.48 -6.13
N VAL A 186 18.60 -0.60 -5.32
CA VAL A 186 18.66 -1.11 -3.95
C VAL A 186 18.76 -2.64 -4.01
N ASP A 187 19.81 -3.23 -3.46
CA ASP A 187 19.94 -4.68 -3.31
C ASP A 187 19.15 -5.17 -2.09
N ILE A 188 17.94 -5.68 -2.32
CA ILE A 188 17.06 -6.15 -1.25
C ILE A 188 17.31 -7.63 -1.00
N GLN A 189 17.82 -7.95 0.19
CA GLN A 189 18.00 -9.31 0.65
C GLN A 189 16.82 -9.85 1.46
N ASP A 190 16.27 -9.07 2.39
CA ASP A 190 15.23 -9.54 3.31
C ASP A 190 13.91 -8.82 3.05
N LEU A 191 12.81 -9.57 3.20
CA LEU A 191 11.45 -9.08 3.09
C LEU A 191 10.71 -9.55 4.34
N ALA A 192 10.33 -8.60 5.21
CA ALA A 192 9.71 -8.93 6.49
C ALA A 192 8.52 -8.02 6.79
N ILE A 193 7.50 -8.59 7.41
CA ILE A 193 6.37 -7.84 7.92
C ILE A 193 6.48 -7.71 9.44
N PHE A 194 6.29 -6.49 9.95
CA PHE A 194 6.23 -6.22 11.38
C PHE A 194 4.80 -5.86 11.79
N TRP A 195 4.41 -6.35 12.97
CA TRP A 195 3.10 -6.04 13.54
C TRP A 195 3.15 -4.81 14.42
N LYS A 196 2.39 -3.79 14.04
CA LYS A 196 2.13 -2.63 14.91
C LYS A 196 1.15 -3.06 16.01
N PRO A 197 1.52 -2.93 17.29
CA PRO A 197 0.63 -3.28 18.38
C PRO A 197 -0.61 -2.36 18.37
N ILE A 198 -1.79 -2.96 18.40
CA ILE A 198 -3.04 -2.23 18.68
C ILE A 198 -3.05 -1.95 20.19
N LYS A 199 -3.43 -0.73 20.61
CA LYS A 199 -3.33 -0.13 21.96
C LYS A 199 -3.60 -1.02 23.20
N GLU A 200 -4.19 -2.20 23.05
CA GLU A 200 -4.52 -3.12 24.14
C GLU A 200 -3.50 -4.27 24.34
N GLU A 201 -2.60 -4.51 23.37
CA GLU A 201 -1.58 -5.57 23.46
C GLU A 201 -0.17 -4.98 23.24
N LYS A 202 0.41 -4.36 24.27
CA LYS A 202 1.73 -3.72 24.19
C LYS A 202 2.90 -4.71 23.93
N ASP A 203 2.68 -6.01 24.13
CA ASP A 203 3.72 -7.05 24.05
C ASP A 203 3.62 -7.97 22.82
N SER A 204 2.73 -7.69 21.85
CA SER A 204 2.52 -8.57 20.69
C SER A 204 3.24 -8.17 19.39
N ALA A 205 4.08 -7.13 19.42
CA ALA A 205 4.89 -6.77 18.27
C ALA A 205 5.92 -7.88 17.96
N THR A 206 5.84 -8.43 16.76
CA THR A 206 6.75 -9.47 16.26
C THR A 206 6.97 -9.26 14.75
N PHE A 207 7.71 -10.14 14.10
CA PHE A 207 7.91 -10.12 12.65
C PHE A 207 7.70 -11.49 12.00
N SER A 208 7.44 -11.47 10.69
CA SER A 208 7.42 -12.68 9.87
C SER A 208 8.09 -12.49 8.53
N PHE A 209 8.71 -13.57 8.05
CA PHE A 209 9.16 -13.72 6.68
C PHE A 209 8.18 -14.56 5.84
N THR A 210 7.06 -14.95 6.43
CA THR A 210 6.02 -15.72 5.76
C THR A 210 4.69 -14.97 5.84
N LEU A 211 3.83 -15.20 4.86
CA LEU A 211 2.47 -14.69 4.85
C LEU A 211 1.48 -15.85 4.68
N PRO A 212 0.30 -15.79 5.29
CA PRO A 212 -0.79 -16.71 5.00
C PRO A 212 -1.17 -16.62 3.52
N LYS A 213 -1.50 -17.77 2.93
CA LYS A 213 -2.05 -17.83 1.58
C LYS A 213 -3.43 -17.18 1.47
N VAL A 214 -4.22 -17.14 2.55
CA VAL A 214 -5.58 -16.58 2.57
C VAL A 214 -5.59 -15.14 3.08
N LYS A 215 -6.59 -14.35 2.65
CA LYS A 215 -6.74 -12.93 3.03
C LYS A 215 -6.98 -12.72 4.51
N THR A 216 -7.75 -13.60 5.16
CA THR A 216 -8.12 -13.51 6.57
C THR A 216 -8.14 -14.90 7.20
N LEU A 217 -7.60 -15.01 8.42
CA LEU A 217 -7.58 -16.28 9.16
C LEU A 217 -8.95 -16.48 9.86
N SER A 218 -9.91 -17.08 9.17
CA SER A 218 -11.11 -17.61 9.84
C SER A 218 -10.72 -18.86 10.67
N LYS A 219 -11.34 -19.02 11.84
CA LYS A 219 -10.87 -19.83 12.98
C LYS A 219 -10.86 -21.37 12.80
N SER A 220 -10.85 -21.96 11.59
CA SER A 220 -11.03 -23.42 11.45
C SER A 220 -10.15 -24.16 10.44
N SER A 221 -9.25 -23.50 9.70
CA SER A 221 -8.36 -24.19 8.74
C SER A 221 -6.89 -24.05 9.13
N PRO A 222 -6.05 -25.10 8.94
CA PRO A 222 -4.61 -24.96 9.11
C PRO A 222 -4.09 -23.88 8.16
N ASN A 223 -3.40 -22.89 8.73
CA ASN A 223 -2.93 -21.74 8.00
C ASN A 223 -1.74 -22.16 7.13
N LYS A 224 -2.00 -22.46 5.86
CA LYS A 224 -0.94 -22.58 4.87
C LYS A 224 -0.24 -21.22 4.74
N ARG A 225 1.05 -21.19 5.06
CA ARG A 225 1.91 -20.00 4.95
C ARG A 225 2.98 -20.25 3.91
N ILE A 226 3.31 -19.22 3.15
CA ILE A 226 4.41 -19.25 2.18
C ILE A 226 5.44 -18.19 2.57
N SER A 227 6.73 -18.49 2.37
CA SER A 227 7.81 -17.51 2.48
C SER A 227 7.57 -16.37 1.48
N ILE A 228 7.81 -15.13 1.90
CA ILE A 228 7.65 -13.95 1.04
C ILE A 228 8.60 -14.06 -0.16
N HIS A 229 9.84 -14.50 0.04
CA HIS A 229 10.81 -14.71 -1.03
C HIS A 229 10.35 -15.74 -2.05
N GLN A 230 9.86 -16.87 -1.55
CA GLN A 230 9.35 -17.94 -2.41
C GLN A 230 8.13 -17.48 -3.21
N ALA A 231 7.20 -16.77 -2.56
CA ALA A 231 6.02 -16.20 -3.20
C ALA A 231 6.36 -15.17 -4.27
N MET A 232 7.48 -14.45 -4.13
CA MET A 232 7.92 -13.43 -5.09
C MET A 232 8.90 -13.96 -6.14
N GLY A 233 9.32 -15.22 -6.05
CA GLY A 233 10.31 -15.79 -6.96
C GLY A 233 11.70 -15.19 -6.80
N VAL A 234 12.01 -14.60 -5.63
CA VAL A 234 13.33 -14.03 -5.35
C VAL A 234 14.20 -15.02 -4.57
N PRO A 235 15.54 -14.98 -4.73
CA PRO A 235 16.44 -15.87 -4.01
C PRO A 235 16.26 -15.77 -2.50
N LEU A 236 16.42 -16.90 -1.80
CA LEU A 236 16.47 -16.86 -0.34
C LEU A 236 17.65 -15.99 0.12
N PRO A 237 17.48 -15.21 1.19
CA PRO A 237 18.55 -14.38 1.73
C PRO A 237 19.69 -15.24 2.28
N ASP A 238 20.92 -14.75 2.13
CA ASP A 238 22.07 -15.35 2.80
C ASP A 238 22.07 -14.94 4.28
N TYR A 239 22.01 -15.94 5.17
CA TYR A 239 22.15 -15.75 6.60
C TYR A 239 23.36 -14.88 6.96
N LYS A 240 24.49 -14.99 6.26
CA LYS A 240 25.69 -14.21 6.59
C LYS A 240 25.55 -12.72 6.32
N ASP A 241 24.68 -12.35 5.38
CA ASP A 241 24.52 -10.96 4.94
C ASP A 241 23.32 -10.29 5.63
N SER A 242 22.39 -11.08 6.17
CA SER A 242 21.21 -10.58 6.87
C SER A 242 21.54 -9.98 8.24
N TRP A 243 20.91 -8.84 8.57
CA TRP A 243 21.02 -8.27 9.93
C TRP A 243 20.47 -9.20 11.00
N PHE A 244 19.48 -10.04 10.67
CA PHE A 244 18.87 -10.98 11.60
C PHE A 244 19.86 -12.03 12.11
N SER A 245 21.00 -12.23 11.42
CA SER A 245 22.09 -13.11 11.86
C SER A 245 22.79 -12.64 13.14
N ARG A 246 22.54 -11.40 13.57
CA ARG A 246 23.13 -10.82 14.78
C ARG A 246 22.47 -11.34 16.05
N PHE A 247 21.23 -11.80 15.97
CA PHE A 247 20.42 -12.20 17.12
C PHE A 247 19.60 -13.47 16.91
N LEU A 248 19.57 -14.02 15.69
CA LEU A 248 19.08 -15.38 15.43
C LEU A 248 20.25 -16.29 15.07
N SER A 249 20.21 -17.53 15.53
CA SER A 249 21.04 -18.62 14.99
C SER A 249 20.68 -18.92 13.53
N ARG A 250 21.55 -19.65 12.83
CA ARG A 250 21.30 -20.05 11.45
C ARG A 250 20.05 -20.93 11.32
N GLU A 251 19.87 -21.82 12.29
CA GLU A 251 18.73 -22.74 12.38
C GLU A 251 17.44 -21.95 12.63
N GLU A 252 17.42 -21.04 13.60
CA GLU A 252 16.26 -20.18 13.88
C GLU A 252 15.91 -19.32 12.68
N TYR A 253 16.90 -18.68 12.04
CA TYR A 253 16.69 -17.86 10.86
C TYR A 253 16.07 -18.69 9.72
N SER A 254 16.63 -19.86 9.43
CA SER A 254 16.11 -20.75 8.37
C SER A 254 14.68 -21.19 8.65
N GLN A 255 14.35 -21.53 9.91
CA GLN A 255 13.01 -21.89 10.34
C GLN A 255 11.98 -20.77 10.12
N LYS A 256 12.39 -19.49 10.16
CA LYS A 256 11.47 -18.37 9.89
C LYS A 256 10.91 -18.34 8.47
N PHE A 257 11.59 -18.99 7.51
CA PHE A 257 11.16 -19.10 6.12
C PHE A 257 10.35 -20.38 5.83
N GLU A 258 10.24 -21.29 6.79
CA GLU A 258 9.52 -22.55 6.59
C GLU A 258 8.01 -22.30 6.37
N THR A 259 7.45 -23.00 5.39
CA THR A 259 6.03 -22.97 5.07
C THR A 259 5.26 -23.90 6.02
N SER A 260 4.30 -23.39 6.78
CA SER A 260 3.48 -24.24 7.67
C SER A 260 2.45 -25.03 6.86
N SER A 261 2.40 -26.36 7.07
CA SER A 261 1.62 -27.37 6.30
C SER A 261 1.92 -27.34 4.80
N GLN A 262 2.63 -28.37 4.30
CA GLN A 262 3.18 -28.45 2.93
C GLN A 262 2.20 -27.91 1.87
N LEU A 263 2.45 -26.68 1.44
CA LEU A 263 1.89 -26.18 0.19
C LEU A 263 2.36 -27.11 -0.92
N THR A 264 1.47 -27.44 -1.86
CA THR A 264 1.92 -28.22 -3.02
C THR A 264 2.79 -27.34 -3.92
N GLU A 265 3.68 -27.94 -4.69
CA GLU A 265 4.52 -27.21 -5.67
C GLU A 265 3.66 -26.38 -6.62
N LEU A 266 2.53 -26.93 -7.09
CA LEU A 266 1.55 -26.21 -7.92
C LEU A 266 0.93 -25.01 -7.20
N GLU A 267 0.70 -25.08 -5.88
CA GLU A 267 0.20 -23.93 -5.12
C GLU A 267 1.24 -22.82 -5.01
N ILE A 268 2.50 -23.17 -4.82
CA ILE A 268 3.62 -22.23 -4.78
C ILE A 268 3.80 -21.58 -6.14
N GLU A 269 3.88 -22.39 -7.21
CA GLU A 269 4.06 -21.92 -8.58
C GLU A 269 2.97 -20.91 -8.98
N LYS A 270 1.70 -21.17 -8.66
CA LYS A 270 0.61 -20.23 -8.92
C LYS A 270 0.77 -18.89 -8.20
N ILE A 271 1.27 -18.90 -6.96
CA ILE A 271 1.50 -17.68 -6.19
C ILE A 271 2.66 -16.91 -6.81
N THR A 272 3.77 -17.58 -7.11
CA THR A 272 4.94 -16.99 -7.76
C THR A 272 4.59 -16.38 -9.11
N GLN A 273 3.91 -17.12 -9.98
CA GLN A 273 3.41 -16.61 -11.26
C GLN A 273 2.48 -15.40 -11.09
N SER A 274 1.64 -15.36 -10.04
CA SER A 274 0.77 -14.21 -9.77
C SER A 274 1.59 -12.96 -9.41
N CYS A 275 2.63 -13.11 -8.59
CA CYS A 275 3.52 -12.01 -8.20
C CYS A 275 4.38 -11.52 -9.37
N GLU A 276 4.95 -12.44 -10.16
CA GLU A 276 5.69 -12.13 -11.38
C GLU A 276 4.82 -11.33 -12.35
N LEU A 277 3.60 -11.83 -12.60
CA LEU A 277 2.65 -11.18 -13.47
C LEU A 277 2.21 -9.81 -12.97
N LEU A 278 2.03 -9.64 -11.66
CA LEU A 278 1.75 -8.34 -11.08
C LEU A 278 2.93 -7.39 -11.31
N SER A 279 4.16 -7.86 -11.12
CA SER A 279 5.39 -7.10 -11.36
C SER A 279 5.50 -6.58 -12.79
N GLU A 280 5.17 -7.43 -13.78
CA GLU A 280 5.16 -7.07 -15.20
C GLU A 280 4.11 -6.01 -15.55
N GLU A 281 2.97 -5.99 -14.86
CA GLU A 281 1.87 -5.05 -15.12
C GLU A 281 2.03 -3.70 -14.39
N ILE A 282 2.98 -3.55 -13.45
CA ILE A 282 3.14 -2.32 -12.64
C ILE A 282 3.22 -1.06 -13.53
N ILE A 283 4.12 -1.04 -14.51
CA ILE A 283 4.33 0.14 -15.36
C ILE A 283 3.09 0.47 -16.19
N LYS A 284 2.52 -0.55 -16.82
CA LYS A 284 1.32 -0.39 -17.64
C LYS A 284 0.17 0.17 -16.80
N ARG A 285 -0.04 -0.38 -15.61
CA ARG A 285 -1.09 0.09 -14.70
C ARG A 285 -0.84 1.50 -14.20
N MET A 286 0.41 1.85 -13.89
CA MET A 286 0.79 3.22 -13.52
C MET A 286 0.52 4.23 -14.62
N MET A 287 0.77 3.86 -15.88
CA MET A 287 0.44 4.69 -17.03
C MET A 287 -1.08 4.88 -17.19
N GLU A 288 -1.88 3.85 -16.96
CA GLU A 288 -3.35 3.94 -16.98
C GLU A 288 -3.86 4.89 -15.87
N ILE A 289 -3.35 4.73 -14.64
CA ILE A 289 -3.67 5.61 -13.51
C ILE A 289 -3.28 7.07 -13.80
N GLN A 290 -2.09 7.29 -14.37
CA GLN A 290 -1.65 8.62 -14.79
C GLN A 290 -2.56 9.22 -15.86
N SER A 291 -2.95 8.44 -16.87
CA SER A 291 -3.86 8.91 -17.92
C SER A 291 -5.16 9.45 -17.33
N ILE A 292 -5.73 8.73 -16.37
CA ILE A 292 -6.89 9.19 -15.61
C ILE A 292 -6.59 10.46 -14.82
N ALA A 293 -5.47 10.53 -14.10
CA ALA A 293 -5.11 11.75 -13.36
C ALA A 293 -5.01 12.97 -14.27
N LEU A 294 -4.37 12.84 -15.45
CA LEU A 294 -4.25 13.93 -16.41
C LEU A 294 -5.63 14.38 -16.93
N LYS A 295 -6.52 13.42 -17.26
CA LYS A 295 -7.93 13.72 -17.61
C LYS A 295 -8.66 14.46 -16.48
N LEU A 296 -8.47 14.04 -15.23
CA LEU A 296 -9.09 14.67 -14.06
C LEU A 296 -8.56 16.10 -13.85
N ILE A 297 -7.25 16.29 -13.97
CA ILE A 297 -6.61 17.62 -13.86
C ILE A 297 -7.19 18.59 -14.89
N GLU A 298 -7.35 18.16 -16.14
CA GLU A 298 -7.94 18.99 -17.20
C GLU A 298 -9.40 19.41 -16.91
N LYS A 299 -10.15 18.59 -16.16
CA LYS A 299 -11.55 18.87 -15.79
C LYS A 299 -11.66 19.79 -14.57
N ILE A 300 -10.58 20.00 -13.82
CA ILE A 300 -10.56 20.86 -12.63
C ILE A 300 -10.05 22.25 -13.06
N THR A 301 -10.96 23.08 -13.58
CA THR A 301 -10.63 24.37 -14.22
C THR A 301 -10.80 25.61 -13.34
N GLU A 302 -11.30 25.47 -12.11
CA GLU A 302 -11.68 26.58 -11.20
C GLU A 302 -10.84 26.62 -9.92
N GLU A 303 -10.94 27.71 -9.14
CA GLU A 303 -10.47 27.72 -7.75
C GLU A 303 -11.21 26.64 -6.94
N TYR A 304 -10.46 25.74 -6.31
CA TYR A 304 -11.00 24.66 -5.49
C TYR A 304 -10.27 24.58 -4.15
N THR A 305 -10.96 24.01 -3.16
CA THR A 305 -10.33 23.53 -1.93
C THR A 305 -9.77 22.14 -2.20
N PRO A 306 -8.47 21.86 -1.96
CA PRO A 306 -7.86 20.56 -2.26
C PRO A 306 -8.62 19.37 -1.67
N SER A 307 -9.22 19.50 -0.49
CA SER A 307 -10.01 18.44 0.15
C SER A 307 -11.37 18.18 -0.49
N GLU A 308 -11.79 18.97 -1.47
CA GLU A 308 -13.11 18.89 -2.12
C GLU A 308 -13.01 18.81 -3.65
N TRP A 309 -11.80 18.60 -4.18
CA TRP A 309 -11.52 18.53 -5.63
C TRP A 309 -12.49 17.57 -6.36
N PHE A 310 -12.80 16.43 -5.74
CA PHE A 310 -13.65 15.39 -6.30
C PHE A 310 -15.10 15.85 -6.52
N LYS A 311 -15.57 16.88 -5.80
CA LYS A 311 -16.92 17.46 -5.98
C LYS A 311 -17.02 18.31 -7.24
N LYS A 312 -15.89 18.77 -7.77
CA LYS A 312 -15.82 19.58 -8.99
C LYS A 312 -15.72 18.73 -10.26
N VAL A 313 -15.59 17.42 -10.12
CA VAL A 313 -15.48 16.48 -11.25
C VAL A 313 -16.88 16.01 -11.64
N ASN A 314 -17.23 16.17 -12.91
CA ASN A 314 -18.40 15.48 -13.48
C ASN A 314 -18.06 14.00 -13.73
N TRP A 315 -18.19 13.16 -12.70
CA TRP A 315 -17.83 11.74 -12.76
C TRP A 315 -18.56 10.95 -13.85
N ARG A 316 -19.76 11.40 -14.28
CA ARG A 316 -20.49 10.78 -15.40
C ARG A 316 -19.75 10.90 -16.73
N GLU A 317 -19.01 11.98 -16.93
CA GLU A 317 -18.21 12.19 -18.14
C GLU A 317 -16.84 11.50 -18.07
N VAL A 318 -16.42 11.06 -16.88
CA VAL A 318 -15.10 10.47 -16.65
C VAL A 318 -15.16 8.94 -16.66
N ILE A 319 -16.27 8.34 -16.20
CA ILE A 319 -16.41 6.88 -16.08
C ILE A 319 -16.80 6.27 -17.43
N GLU A 320 -15.93 5.43 -17.97
CA GLU A 320 -16.17 4.69 -19.21
C GLU A 320 -16.59 3.23 -18.93
N LEU A 321 -17.64 2.75 -19.58
CA LEU A 321 -18.13 1.37 -19.43
C LEU A 321 -17.10 0.29 -19.76
N THR A 322 -16.34 0.54 -20.82
CA THR A 322 -15.27 -0.34 -21.29
C THR A 322 -14.19 -0.48 -20.21
N SER A 323 -13.77 0.65 -19.62
CA SER A 323 -12.85 0.72 -18.47
C SER A 323 -13.34 -0.13 -17.30
N LEU A 324 -14.63 -0.06 -16.94
CA LEU A 324 -15.22 -0.89 -15.87
C LEU A 324 -15.13 -2.40 -16.15
N SER A 325 -15.42 -2.81 -17.38
CA SER A 325 -15.42 -4.22 -17.76
C SER A 325 -14.01 -4.83 -17.83
N GLU A 326 -13.04 -4.06 -18.33
CA GLU A 326 -11.62 -4.43 -18.38
C GLU A 326 -11.04 -4.47 -16.98
N ASN A 327 -11.39 -3.49 -16.15
CA ASN A 327 -10.97 -3.44 -14.77
C ASN A 327 -11.47 -4.65 -13.98
N LYS A 328 -12.73 -5.06 -14.17
CA LYS A 328 -13.27 -6.28 -13.54
C LYS A 328 -12.44 -7.51 -13.87
N LYS A 329 -12.09 -7.72 -15.15
CA LYS A 329 -11.24 -8.86 -15.56
C LYS A 329 -9.87 -8.81 -14.89
N LEU A 330 -9.28 -7.62 -14.79
CA LEU A 330 -8.01 -7.41 -14.08
C LEU A 330 -8.15 -7.67 -12.57
N THR A 331 -9.21 -7.20 -11.93
CA THR A 331 -9.53 -7.47 -10.53
C THR A 331 -9.64 -8.96 -10.26
N GLU A 332 -10.35 -9.70 -11.10
CA GLU A 332 -10.49 -11.16 -10.99
C GLU A 332 -9.12 -11.85 -11.11
N ARG A 333 -8.29 -11.42 -12.08
CA ARG A 333 -6.93 -11.92 -12.31
C ARG A 333 -6.01 -11.75 -11.08
N PHE A 334 -6.11 -10.62 -10.37
CA PHE A 334 -5.28 -10.31 -9.19
C PHE A 334 -6.02 -10.44 -7.85
N SER A 335 -7.20 -11.08 -7.86
CA SER A 335 -8.09 -11.24 -6.71
C SER A 335 -7.41 -11.95 -5.54
N PHE A 336 -6.42 -12.79 -5.81
CA PHE A 336 -5.61 -13.42 -4.76
C PHE A 336 -4.80 -12.37 -3.99
N LEU A 337 -4.15 -11.43 -4.67
CA LEU A 337 -3.17 -10.50 -4.09
C LEU A 337 -3.79 -9.22 -3.52
N LEU A 338 -5.06 -8.92 -3.81
CA LEU A 338 -5.67 -7.61 -3.50
C LEU A 338 -7.02 -7.77 -2.81
N GLN A 339 -7.41 -6.81 -1.97
CA GLN A 339 -8.67 -6.87 -1.25
C GLN A 339 -9.80 -6.37 -2.14
N ILE A 340 -10.58 -7.29 -2.69
CA ILE A 340 -11.78 -6.91 -3.42
C ILE A 340 -12.76 -6.27 -2.42
N LEU A 341 -12.97 -4.96 -2.57
CA LEU A 341 -14.03 -4.27 -1.87
C LEU A 341 -15.38 -4.68 -2.49
N PRO A 342 -16.38 -5.07 -1.69
CA PRO A 342 -17.76 -5.29 -2.16
C PRO A 342 -18.36 -4.06 -2.86
N LEU A 343 -17.74 -2.90 -2.66
CA LEU A 343 -18.10 -1.64 -3.30
C LEU A 343 -18.02 -1.69 -4.84
N ILE A 344 -17.22 -2.59 -5.43
CA ILE A 344 -17.25 -2.84 -6.89
C ILE A 344 -18.62 -3.38 -7.31
N GLU A 345 -19.20 -4.34 -6.57
CA GLU A 345 -20.55 -4.84 -6.85
C GLU A 345 -21.59 -3.74 -6.64
N LEU A 346 -21.39 -2.85 -5.66
CA LEU A 346 -22.25 -1.69 -5.40
C LEU A 346 -22.23 -0.66 -6.54
N LEU A 347 -21.06 -0.38 -7.12
CA LEU A 347 -20.90 0.54 -8.26
C LEU A 347 -21.37 -0.09 -9.59
N PHE A 348 -21.19 -1.40 -9.76
CA PHE A 348 -21.80 -2.17 -10.86
C PHE A 348 -23.34 -2.10 -10.80
N LEU A 349 -23.94 -2.09 -9.60
CA LEU A 349 -25.37 -1.88 -9.37
C LEU A 349 -25.82 -0.43 -9.65
N LEU A 350 -25.05 0.57 -9.21
CA LEU A 350 -25.39 1.99 -9.38
C LEU A 350 -25.35 2.47 -10.84
N TYR A 351 -24.43 1.91 -11.63
CA TYR A 351 -24.38 2.16 -13.07
C TYR A 351 -25.59 1.55 -13.80
N PHE A 352 -25.98 0.30 -13.49
CA PHE A 352 -27.17 -0.31 -14.09
C PHE A 352 -28.49 0.42 -13.72
N LEU A 353 -28.59 0.97 -12.50
CA LEU A 353 -29.77 1.67 -11.97
C LEU A 353 -29.96 3.11 -12.50
N THR A 354 -29.01 3.66 -13.26
CA THR A 354 -29.11 5.04 -13.80
C THR A 354 -29.21 5.13 -15.33
N THR A 355 -29.13 4.00 -16.06
CA THR A 355 -29.17 3.98 -17.54
C THR A 355 -30.16 2.97 -18.13
N LEU A 356 -31.10 2.42 -17.35
CA LEU A 356 -32.31 1.74 -17.84
C LEU A 356 -33.60 2.56 -17.59
N SER A 357 -33.47 3.87 -17.39
CA SER A 357 -34.57 4.85 -17.32
C SER A 357 -34.17 6.15 -17.99
#